data_AF-A0A919MU36-F1
#
_entry.id   AF-A0A919MU36-F1
#
_cell.length_a   1.000
_cell.length_b   1.000
_cell.length_c   1.000
_cell.angle_alpha   90.00
_cell.angle_beta   90.00
_cell.angle_gamma   90.00
#
_symmetry.space_group_name_H-M   'P 1'
#
loop_
_entity.id
_entity.type
_entity.pdbx_description
1 polymer ?
#
loop_
_entity_poly.entity_id
_entity_poly.type
_entity_poly.pdbx_seq_one_letter_code
_entity_poly.pdbx_strand_id
1 'polypeptide(L)' 'MRRECDRILIVNDRHLTIVLAEYTAHYNRHRPHRALAQRPPDPPPAGPRKDAGKIRRRPILGGLINEYAQAA' A
#
# COMPACT_ATOMS: atom_id res chain seq x y z
N MET A 1 -1.40 -18.34 7.37
CA MET A 1 -0.23 -17.85 6.61
C MET A 1 -0.74 -17.36 5.25
N ARG A 2 -0.96 -16.05 5.07
CA ARG A 2 -1.36 -15.49 3.76
C ARG A 2 -0.13 -15.53 2.86
N ARG A 3 -0.11 -16.43 1.86
CA ARG A 3 0.78 -16.28 0.72
C ARG A 3 0.17 -15.19 -0.16
N GLU A 4 0.65 -13.96 -0.02
CA GLU A 4 0.39 -12.91 -1.02
C GLU A 4 1.10 -13.34 -2.31
N CYS A 5 0.36 -13.99 -3.21
CA CYS A 5 0.81 -14.33 -4.55
C CYS A 5 0.51 -13.17 -5.50
N ASP A 6 1.04 -11.99 -5.19
CA ASP A 6 0.96 -10.83 -6.08
C ASP A 6 2.12 -10.93 -7.09
N ARG A 7 1.81 -11.28 -8.34
CA ARG A 7 2.80 -11.37 -9.43
C ARG A 7 2.41 -10.41 -10.54
N ILE A 8 3.35 -9.56 -10.97
CA ILE A 8 3.18 -8.61 -12.09
C ILE A 8 4.18 -8.96 -13.17
N LEU A 9 3.73 -8.98 -14.43
CA LEU A 9 4.61 -9.17 -15.57
C LEU A 9 5.33 -7.86 -15.97
N ILE A 10 6.65 -7.94 -15.89
CA ILE A 10 7.71 -7.12 -16.50
C ILE A 10 7.61 -6.72 -17.99
N VAL A 11 6.60 -6.01 -18.50
CA VAL A 11 6.52 -5.80 -19.98
C VAL A 11 7.60 -4.89 -20.61
N ASN A 12 8.13 -3.89 -19.91
CA ASN A 12 9.26 -3.06 -20.38
C ASN A 12 9.84 -2.21 -19.24
N ASP A 13 10.93 -1.48 -19.49
CA ASP A 13 11.61 -0.63 -18.51
C ASP A 13 10.73 0.51 -17.96
N ARG A 14 9.94 1.18 -18.82
CA ARG A 14 8.99 2.20 -18.37
C ARG A 14 7.95 1.61 -17.43
N HIS A 15 7.45 0.41 -17.73
CA HIS A 15 6.52 -0.31 -16.87
C HIS A 15 7.17 -0.70 -15.55
N LEU A 16 8.42 -1.17 -15.56
CA LEU A 16 9.20 -1.46 -14.35
C LEU A 16 9.28 -0.24 -13.44
N THR A 17 9.64 0.91 -14.00
CA THR A 17 9.80 2.17 -13.25
C THR A 17 8.50 2.57 -12.57
N ILE A 18 7.36 2.49 -13.27
CA ILE A 18 6.04 2.80 -12.73
C ILE A 18 5.68 1.81 -11.60
N VAL A 19 5.86 0.51 -11.85
CA VAL A 19 5.55 -0.54 -10.86
C VAL A 19 6.40 -0.37 -9.61
N LEU A 20 7.70 -0.12 -9.74
CA LEU A 20 8.60 0.08 -8.60
C LEU A 20 8.27 1.34 -7.81
N ALA A 21 7.92 2.44 -8.49
CA ALA A 21 7.53 3.68 -7.83
C ALA A 21 6.25 3.47 -6.98
N GLU A 22 5.21 2.87 -7.57
CA GLU A 22 3.96 2.57 -6.85
C GLU A 22 4.17 1.56 -5.72
N TYR A 23 4.92 0.49 -5.99
CA TYR A 23 5.19 -0.55 -5.00
C TYR A 23 6.00 -0.02 -3.81
N THR A 24 7.04 0.78 -4.05
CA THR A 24 7.90 1.33 -2.99
C THR A 24 7.11 2.32 -2.12
N ALA A 25 6.29 3.17 -2.74
CA ALA A 25 5.41 4.08 -2.01
C ALA A 25 4.43 3.31 -1.11
N HIS A 26 3.82 2.24 -1.62
CA HIS A 26 2.94 1.37 -0.85
C HIS A 26 3.68 0.67 0.30
N TYR A 27 4.83 0.06 0.03
CA TYR A 27 5.62 -0.68 0.99
C TYR A 27 6.04 0.21 2.17
N ASN A 28 6.47 1.44 1.89
CA ASN A 28 6.97 2.36 2.90
C ASN A 28 5.86 3.02 3.72
N ARG A 29 4.68 3.27 3.13
CA ARG A 29 3.62 4.05 3.81
C ARG A 29 2.46 3.25 4.35
N HIS A 30 2.16 2.09 3.75
CA HIS A 30 0.93 1.37 4.04
C HIS A 30 1.16 -0.05 4.53
N ARG A 31 2.24 -0.71 4.12
CA ARG A 31 2.45 -2.12 4.49
C ARG A 31 2.84 -2.22 5.96
N PRO A 32 2.20 -3.09 6.75
CA PRO A 32 2.60 -3.34 8.13
C PRO A 32 3.89 -4.17 8.16
N HIS A 33 4.95 -3.65 8.79
CA HIS A 33 6.22 -4.36 8.93
C HIS A 33 6.34 -4.99 10.30
N ARG A 34 6.52 -6.31 10.37
CA ARG A 34 6.65 -7.02 11.65
C ARG A 34 7.80 -6.51 12.50
N ALA A 35 8.93 -6.19 11.88
CA ALA A 35 10.11 -5.63 12.55
C ALA A 35 9.82 -4.25 13.19
N LEU A 36 8.82 -3.51 12.70
CA LEU A 36 8.41 -2.21 13.21
C LEU A 36 7.10 -2.28 14.00
N ALA A 37 6.83 -3.40 14.68
CA ALA A 37 5.59 -3.62 15.42
C ALA A 37 4.31 -3.39 14.58
N GLN A 38 4.34 -3.87 13.33
CA GLN A 38 3.29 -3.70 12.32
C GLN A 38 3.06 -2.25 11.86
N ARG A 39 4.02 -1.36 12.09
CA ARG A 39 3.98 0.01 11.57
C ARG A 39 4.70 0.11 10.22
N PRO A 40 4.22 0.95 9.29
CA PRO A 40 4.99 1.36 8.13
C PRO A 40 6.21 2.22 8.54
N PRO A 41 7.33 2.19 7.79
CA PRO A 41 8.50 3.05 8.00
C PRO A 41 8.18 4.54 7.92
N ASP A 42 7.31 4.94 7.00
CA ASP A 42 6.85 6.31 6.78
C ASP A 42 5.34 6.37 7.03
N PRO A 43 4.88 6.32 8.30
CA PRO A 43 3.46 6.37 8.58
C PRO A 43 2.89 7.71 8.11
N PRO A 44 1.75 7.73 7.41
CA PRO A 44 1.08 8.99 7.11
C PRO A 44 0.81 9.74 8.42
N PRO A 45 0.88 11.09 8.41
CA PRO A 45 0.69 11.88 9.62
C PRO A 45 -0.60 11.46 10.31
N ALA A 46 -0.51 11.21 11.62
CA ALA A 46 -1.64 10.82 12.44
C ALA A 46 -2.67 11.96 12.44
N GLY A 47 -3.62 11.90 11.50
CA GLY A 47 -4.79 12.74 11.53
C GLY A 47 -5.64 12.41 12.77
N PRO A 48 -6.56 13.31 13.17
CA PRO A 48 -7.49 13.02 14.26
C PRO A 48 -8.14 11.65 14.02
N ARG A 49 -8.23 10.84 15.08
CA ARG A 49 -8.82 9.51 15.05
C ARG A 49 -10.25 9.66 14.52
N LYS A 50 -10.47 9.28 13.26
CA LYS A 50 -11.77 9.47 12.61
C LYS A 50 -12.70 8.37 13.13
N ASP A 51 -13.78 8.78 13.78
CA ASP A 51 -14.87 7.91 14.24
C ASP A 51 -15.25 6.96 13.12
N ALA A 52 -15.15 5.64 13.36
CA ALA A 52 -15.42 4.50 12.44
C ALA A 52 -15.86 4.89 11.01
N GLY A 53 -15.01 5.64 10.33
CA GLY A 53 -15.41 6.40 9.16
C GLY A 53 -15.42 5.50 7.95
N LYS A 54 -16.16 5.91 6.91
CA LYS A 54 -16.27 5.17 5.64
C LYS A 54 -14.87 4.77 5.15
N ILE A 55 -14.59 3.47 5.07
CA ILE A 55 -13.30 2.98 4.59
C ILE A 55 -13.24 3.23 3.08
N ARG A 56 -12.21 3.94 2.61
CA ARG A 56 -11.90 4.13 1.19
C ARG A 56 -10.90 3.08 0.76
N ARG A 57 -11.26 2.33 -0.28
CA ARG A 57 -10.38 1.39 -0.99
C ARG A 57 -9.76 2.11 -2.17
N ARG A 58 -8.44 2.10 -2.27
CA ARG A 58 -7.67 2.59 -3.43
C ARG A 58 -6.95 1.41 -4.09
N PRO A 59 -7.33 1.00 -5.30
CA PRO A 59 -6.56 0.03 -6.07
C PRO A 59 -5.27 0.67 -6.60
N ILE A 60 -4.16 -0.05 -6.50
CA ILE A 60 -2.86 0.31 -7.12
C ILE A 60 -2.37 -0.87 -7.97
N LEU A 61 -1.39 -0.65 -8.86
CA LEU A 61 -0.86 -1.69 -9.76
C LEU A 61 -1.97 -2.43 -10.53
N GLY A 62 -2.92 -1.68 -11.10
CA GLY A 62 -4.06 -2.25 -11.83
C GLY A 62 -5.07 -3.00 -10.95
N GLY A 63 -5.04 -2.79 -9.63
CA GLY A 63 -5.94 -3.44 -8.67
C GLY A 63 -5.37 -4.70 -8.00
N LEU A 64 -4.12 -5.04 -8.29
CA LEU A 64 -3.42 -6.14 -7.63
C LEU A 64 -3.29 -5.89 -6.13
N ILE A 65 -2.92 -4.66 -5.76
CA ILE A 65 -2.82 -4.26 -4.37
C ILE A 65 -3.96 -3.27 -4.06
N ASN A 66 -4.61 -3.47 -2.92
CA ASN A 66 -5.68 -2.60 -2.45
C ASN A 66 -5.22 -1.91 -1.16
N GLU A 67 -5.08 -0.59 -1.22
CA GLU A 67 -4.85 0.24 -0.05
C GLU A 67 -6.18 0.60 0.60
N TYR A 68 -6.22 0.55 1.93
CA TYR A 68 -7.41 0.91 2.71
C TYR A 68 -7.07 2.05 3.65
N ALA A 69 -7.83 3.14 3.56
CA ALA A 69 -7.68 4.32 4.42
C ALA A 69 -9.05 4.76 4.96
N GLN A 70 -9.08 5.37 6.15
CA GLN A 70 -10.30 6.01 6.65
C GLN A 70 -10.60 7.28 5.86
N ALA A 71 -11.83 7.41 5.33
CA ALA A 71 -12.29 8.65 4.72
C ALA A 71 -12.29 9.80 5.75
N ALA A 72 -11.97 11.01 5.28
CA ALA A 72 -12.18 12.26 6.02
C ALA A 72 -13.66 12.58 6.16
#